data_AF-A0A0Q4R9F1-F1
#
_entry.id   AF-A0A0Q4R9F1-F1
#
_cell.length_a   1.000
_cell.length_b   1.000
_cell.length_c   1.000
_cell.angle_alpha   90.00
_cell.angle_beta   90.00
_cell.angle_gamma   90.00
#
_symmetry.space_group_name_H-M   'P 1'
#
loop_
_entity.id
_entity.type
_entity.pdbx_description
1 polymer ?
#
loop_
_entity_poly.entity_id
_entity_poly.type
_entity_poly.pdbx_seq_one_letter_code
_entity_poly.pdbx_strand_id
1 'polypeptide(L)'
;MMEWTLEDVEQTSKLYPDSFFIPPAKERRSQEVGRRVRLHFTLANPGENEPRAERMWVEVTGFNQATEQYTGVLTNQPVYLKTLKLGDSLMFEPQHIARTILREGDERWLADGEKMALVSRRCLEQGDAVCWMYREAGDNEQDSGWRLFAGDEEDSYINADNIFRVQVYEMVDRDASLLVPFKGELGSAFERQGQDAAWEEVVEEE
;
A
#
# COMPACT_ATOMS: atom_id res chain seq x y z
N MET A 1 2.04 31.48 -0.49
CA MET A 1 3.03 30.39 -0.67
C MET A 1 2.23 29.14 -1.00
N MET A 2 2.70 28.27 -1.91
CA MET A 2 1.97 27.06 -2.27
C MET A 2 2.06 26.07 -1.09
N GLU A 3 0.93 25.56 -0.61
CA GLU A 3 0.87 24.69 0.58
C GLU A 3 1.33 23.26 0.27
N TRP A 4 1.12 22.81 -0.97
CA TRP A 4 1.38 21.44 -1.39
C TRP A 4 1.74 21.34 -2.87
N THR A 5 2.35 20.21 -3.24
CA THR A 5 2.56 19.80 -4.63
C THR A 5 2.19 18.32 -4.80
N LEU A 6 1.87 17.91 -6.04
CA LEU A 6 1.76 16.48 -6.35
C LEU A 6 3.15 15.87 -6.46
N GLU A 7 3.34 14.70 -5.84
CA GLU A 7 4.59 13.94 -5.96
C GLU A 7 4.73 13.33 -7.35
N ASP A 8 5.90 13.48 -7.97
CA ASP A 8 6.30 12.65 -9.12
C ASP A 8 6.70 11.27 -8.61
N VAL A 9 5.75 10.35 -8.67
CA VAL A 9 5.91 9.00 -8.15
C VAL A 9 6.84 8.15 -9.02
N GLU A 10 7.05 8.52 -10.29
CA GLU A 10 8.03 7.84 -11.14
C GLU A 10 9.45 8.16 -10.68
N GLN A 11 9.71 9.42 -10.33
CA GLN A 11 11.00 9.82 -9.78
C GLN A 11 11.24 9.15 -8.42
N THR A 12 10.25 9.16 -7.52
CA THR A 12 10.38 8.50 -6.22
C THR A 12 10.61 6.98 -6.38
N SER A 13 9.88 6.31 -7.27
CA SER A 13 10.08 4.87 -7.53
C SER A 13 11.47 4.57 -8.07
N LYS A 14 12.04 5.43 -8.93
CA LYS A 14 13.44 5.27 -9.41
C LYS A 14 14.47 5.41 -8.29
N LEU A 15 14.19 6.25 -7.29
CA LEU A 15 15.07 6.43 -6.13
C LEU A 15 14.95 5.27 -5.13
N TYR A 16 13.78 4.65 -5.04
CA TYR A 16 13.45 3.60 -4.07
C TYR A 16 12.74 2.40 -4.75
N PRO A 17 13.38 1.72 -5.70
CA PRO A 17 12.73 0.70 -6.53
C PRO A 17 12.22 -0.50 -5.74
N ASP A 18 12.85 -0.80 -4.59
CA ASP A 18 12.55 -1.99 -3.78
C ASP A 18 11.51 -1.74 -2.67
N SER A 19 11.08 -0.49 -2.48
CA SER A 19 10.14 -0.11 -1.40
C SER A 19 9.09 0.91 -1.81
N PHE A 20 9.15 1.44 -3.04
CA PHE A 20 8.19 2.40 -3.55
C PHE A 20 7.60 1.90 -4.88
N PHE A 21 6.61 1.02 -4.72
CA PHE A 21 5.89 0.41 -5.83
C PHE A 21 4.83 1.35 -6.37
N ILE A 22 4.76 1.45 -7.69
CA ILE A 22 3.75 2.25 -8.39
C ILE A 22 3.08 1.40 -9.48
N PRO A 23 1.84 1.74 -9.87
CA PRO A 23 1.20 1.09 -11.00
C PRO A 23 2.06 1.21 -12.28
N PRO A 24 2.12 0.17 -13.12
CA PRO A 24 2.82 0.22 -14.41
C PRO A 24 2.38 1.41 -15.26
N ALA A 25 3.30 1.93 -16.08
CA ALA A 25 3.03 3.09 -16.92
C ALA A 25 1.77 2.92 -17.80
N LYS A 26 1.55 1.72 -18.34
CA LYS A 26 0.35 1.40 -19.12
C LYS A 26 -0.93 1.62 -18.31
N GLU A 27 -0.94 1.18 -17.06
CA GLU A 27 -2.09 1.33 -16.17
C GLU A 27 -2.32 2.80 -15.81
N ARG A 28 -1.27 3.54 -15.42
CA ARG A 28 -1.37 4.97 -15.10
C ARG A 28 -1.87 5.80 -16.28
N ARG A 29 -1.55 5.41 -17.52
CA ARG A 29 -1.96 6.09 -18.76
C ARG A 29 -3.33 5.66 -19.31
N SER A 30 -3.94 4.62 -18.76
CA SER A 30 -5.21 4.06 -19.27
C SER A 30 -6.38 4.24 -18.30
N GLN A 31 -6.30 5.22 -17.39
CA GLN A 31 -7.40 5.50 -16.48
C GLN A 31 -8.61 6.10 -17.21
N GLU A 32 -9.80 5.69 -16.75
CA GLU A 32 -11.09 6.05 -17.31
C GLU A 32 -11.90 6.89 -16.33
N VAL A 33 -12.87 7.66 -16.82
CA VAL A 33 -13.81 8.40 -15.98
C VAL A 33 -14.53 7.46 -15.00
N GLY A 34 -14.66 7.88 -13.75
CA GLY A 34 -15.22 7.10 -12.65
C GLY A 34 -14.23 6.16 -11.95
N ARG A 35 -13.00 6.01 -12.46
CA ARG A 35 -11.94 5.30 -11.74
C ARG A 35 -11.41 6.14 -10.59
N ARG A 36 -10.91 5.48 -9.55
CA ARG A 36 -10.21 6.14 -8.45
C ARG A 36 -8.73 5.80 -8.48
N VAL A 37 -7.93 6.83 -8.32
CA VAL A 37 -6.49 6.78 -8.21
C VAL A 37 -6.04 7.44 -6.92
N ARG A 38 -5.00 6.91 -6.28
CA ARG A 38 -4.38 7.54 -5.13
C ARG A 38 -3.26 8.44 -5.62
N LEU A 39 -3.26 9.70 -5.20
CA LEU A 39 -2.16 10.63 -5.42
C LEU A 39 -1.50 10.95 -4.07
N HIS A 40 -0.24 11.39 -4.10
CA HIS A 40 0.47 11.89 -2.93
C HIS A 40 0.60 13.41 -3.00
N PHE A 41 0.04 14.09 -2.01
CA PHE A 41 0.07 15.54 -1.88
C PHE A 41 1.15 15.89 -0.85
N THR A 42 2.33 16.26 -1.34
CA THR A 42 3.50 16.58 -0.51
C THR A 42 3.33 17.95 0.12
N LEU A 43 3.47 18.05 1.45
CA LEU A 43 3.41 19.30 2.18
C LEU A 43 4.68 20.11 1.89
N ALA A 44 4.54 21.41 1.61
CA ALA A 44 5.69 22.25 1.30
C ALA A 44 6.62 22.48 2.50
N ASN A 45 6.06 22.57 3.72
CA ASN A 45 6.79 22.78 4.97
C ASN A 45 6.10 22.01 6.11
N PRO A 46 6.23 20.68 6.18
CA PRO A 46 5.60 19.91 7.25
C PRO A 46 6.22 20.26 8.61
N GLY A 47 5.36 20.39 9.63
CA GLY A 47 5.79 20.49 11.03
C GLY A 47 6.43 19.19 11.56
N GLU A 48 7.02 19.24 12.75
CA GLU A 48 7.74 18.10 13.37
C GLU A 48 6.88 16.82 13.51
N ASN A 49 5.57 16.98 13.71
CA ASN A 49 4.61 15.88 13.85
C ASN A 49 3.66 15.76 12.65
N GLU A 50 3.97 16.42 11.54
CA GLU A 50 3.17 16.34 10.32
C GLU A 50 3.76 15.33 9.34
N PRO A 51 2.92 14.61 8.57
CA PRO A 51 3.43 13.71 7.56
C PRO A 51 4.08 14.50 6.43
N ARG A 52 5.04 13.86 5.74
CA ARG A 52 5.62 14.41 4.50
C ARG A 52 4.55 14.68 3.44
N ALA A 53 3.56 13.80 3.33
CA ALA A 53 2.52 13.88 2.32
C ALA A 53 1.21 13.29 2.83
N GLU A 54 0.09 13.83 2.37
CA GLU A 54 -1.21 13.18 2.48
C GLU A 54 -1.48 12.32 1.24
N ARG A 55 -1.90 11.06 1.47
CA ARG A 55 -2.24 10.12 0.39
C ARG A 55 -3.76 10.13 0.22
N MET A 56 -4.23 10.60 -0.93
CA MET A 56 -5.66 10.89 -1.12
C MET A 56 -6.18 10.27 -2.40
N TRP A 57 -7.44 9.82 -2.33
CA TRP A 57 -8.14 9.21 -3.46
C TRP A 57 -8.82 10.28 -4.30
N VAL A 58 -8.57 10.24 -5.60
CA VAL A 58 -9.14 11.13 -6.61
C VAL A 58 -9.93 10.29 -7.59
N GLU A 59 -11.20 10.65 -7.80
CA GLU A 59 -12.02 10.08 -8.87
C GLU A 59 -11.75 10.83 -10.18
N VAL A 60 -11.41 10.10 -11.23
CA VAL A 60 -11.15 10.65 -12.57
C VAL A 60 -12.47 11.15 -13.16
N THR A 61 -12.51 12.41 -13.56
CA THR A 61 -13.68 13.05 -14.18
C THR A 61 -13.47 13.38 -15.66
N GLY A 62 -12.23 13.32 -16.14
CA GLY A 62 -11.90 13.60 -17.53
C GLY A 62 -10.43 13.36 -17.86
N PHE A 63 -10.13 13.37 -19.16
CA PHE A 63 -8.77 13.27 -19.69
C PHE A 63 -8.62 14.14 -20.93
N ASN A 64 -7.61 15.00 -20.92
CA ASN A 64 -7.22 15.81 -22.07
C ASN A 64 -6.13 15.09 -22.86
N GLN A 65 -6.49 14.56 -24.04
CA GLN A 65 -5.58 13.84 -24.91
C GLN A 65 -4.43 14.70 -25.46
N ALA A 66 -4.63 16.01 -25.64
CA ALA A 66 -3.61 16.88 -26.21
C ALA A 66 -2.46 17.18 -25.23
N THR A 67 -2.77 17.18 -23.92
CA THR A 67 -1.81 17.49 -22.85
C THR A 67 -1.45 16.28 -22.00
N GLU A 68 -2.01 15.09 -22.31
CA GLU A 68 -1.93 13.88 -21.49
C GLU A 68 -2.30 14.09 -20.01
N GLN A 69 -3.26 14.97 -19.72
CA GLN A 69 -3.59 15.38 -18.36
C GLN A 69 -4.99 14.90 -17.94
N TYR A 70 -5.08 14.31 -16.76
CA TYR A 70 -6.34 13.96 -16.13
C TYR A 70 -6.93 15.15 -15.36
N THR A 71 -8.26 15.20 -15.32
CA THR A 71 -9.01 15.96 -14.33
C THR A 71 -9.66 14.99 -13.36
N GLY A 72 -9.73 15.34 -12.09
CA GLY A 72 -10.43 14.53 -11.10
C GLY A 72 -10.93 15.33 -9.91
N VAL A 73 -11.61 14.64 -9.02
CA VAL A 73 -12.23 15.19 -7.81
C VAL A 73 -11.76 14.41 -6.58
N LEU A 74 -11.35 15.11 -5.52
CA LEU A 74 -11.00 14.50 -4.24
C LEU A 74 -12.20 13.77 -3.61
N THR A 75 -11.95 12.55 -3.15
CA THR A 75 -12.99 11.66 -2.57
C THR A 75 -12.82 11.42 -1.07
N ASN A 76 -11.79 11.98 -0.46
CA ASN A 76 -11.58 11.99 0.99
C ASN A 76 -11.25 13.40 1.49
N GLN A 77 -11.47 13.64 2.78
CA GLN A 77 -11.19 14.92 3.44
C GLN A 77 -9.71 14.99 3.86
N PRO A 78 -8.94 16.00 3.42
CA PRO A 78 -7.59 16.24 3.91
C PRO A 78 -7.57 16.57 5.41
N VAL A 79 -6.50 16.17 6.08
CA VAL A 79 -6.29 16.37 7.53
C VAL A 79 -5.36 17.57 7.79
N TYR A 80 -4.24 17.64 7.09
CA TYR A 80 -3.18 18.64 7.29
C TYR A 80 -3.30 19.80 6.29
N LEU A 81 -3.67 19.52 5.04
CA LEU A 81 -3.84 20.53 4.00
C LEU A 81 -5.12 21.34 4.19
N LYS A 82 -5.00 22.66 4.36
CA LYS A 82 -6.11 23.58 4.66
C LYS A 82 -6.73 24.21 3.43
N THR A 83 -5.99 24.23 2.31
CA THR A 83 -6.48 24.78 1.04
C THR A 83 -7.30 23.79 0.21
N LEU A 84 -7.32 22.51 0.59
CA LEU A 84 -8.08 21.45 -0.07
C LEU A 84 -9.24 20.96 0.80
N LYS A 85 -10.31 20.50 0.16
CA LYS A 85 -11.44 19.82 0.80
C LYS A 85 -12.00 18.70 -0.08
N LEU A 86 -12.79 17.83 0.54
CA LEU A 86 -13.59 16.83 -0.17
C LEU A 86 -14.38 17.50 -1.32
N GLY A 87 -14.32 16.92 -2.51
CA GLY A 87 -15.04 17.43 -3.69
C GLY A 87 -14.26 18.48 -4.50
N ASP A 88 -13.08 18.92 -4.06
CA ASP A 88 -12.28 19.83 -4.87
C ASP A 88 -11.80 19.16 -6.15
N SER A 89 -11.81 19.93 -7.24
CA SER A 89 -11.31 19.49 -8.55
C SER A 89 -9.84 19.84 -8.72
N LEU A 90 -9.08 18.94 -9.34
CA LEU A 90 -7.67 19.15 -9.66
C LEU A 90 -7.28 18.50 -10.98
N MET A 91 -6.14 18.93 -11.51
CA MET A 91 -5.49 18.34 -12.67
C MET A 91 -4.25 17.57 -12.22
N PHE A 92 -3.99 16.43 -12.87
CA PHE A 92 -2.82 15.60 -12.58
C PHE A 92 -2.43 14.79 -13.82
N GLU A 93 -1.25 14.20 -13.79
CA GLU A 93 -0.65 13.47 -14.90
C GLU A 93 -0.39 12.02 -14.48
N PRO A 94 -0.12 11.11 -15.44
CA PRO A 94 0.22 9.73 -15.12
C PRO A 94 1.32 9.60 -14.05
N GLN A 95 2.31 10.49 -14.06
CA GLN A 95 3.43 10.49 -13.10
C GLN A 95 3.03 10.81 -11.66
N HIS A 96 1.80 11.27 -11.41
CA HIS A 96 1.28 11.53 -10.07
C HIS A 96 0.46 10.35 -9.50
N ILE A 97 0.13 9.34 -10.31
CA ILE A 97 -0.72 8.21 -9.91
C ILE A 97 0.11 7.20 -9.09
N ALA A 98 0.02 7.33 -7.76
CA ALA A 98 0.74 6.48 -6.80
C ALA A 98 0.10 5.11 -6.64
N ARG A 99 -1.23 5.00 -6.78
CA ARG A 99 -1.96 3.73 -6.70
C ARG A 99 -3.24 3.78 -7.52
N THR A 100 -3.70 2.63 -7.94
CA THR A 100 -4.96 2.37 -8.63
C THR A 100 -5.73 1.32 -7.85
N ILE A 101 -7.06 1.29 -7.98
CA ILE A 101 -7.84 0.17 -7.42
C ILE A 101 -7.54 -1.08 -8.26
N LEU A 102 -6.88 -2.06 -7.63
CA LEU A 102 -6.65 -3.37 -8.21
C LEU A 102 -7.98 -4.12 -8.34
N ARG A 103 -8.17 -4.82 -9.45
CA ARG A 103 -9.39 -5.60 -9.74
C ARG A 103 -9.03 -7.06 -9.98
N GLU A 104 -10.01 -7.92 -9.74
CA GLU A 104 -9.92 -9.34 -10.07
C GLU A 104 -9.45 -9.51 -11.52
N GLY A 105 -8.38 -10.30 -11.69
CA GLY A 105 -7.68 -10.48 -12.97
C GLY A 105 -6.36 -9.70 -13.11
N ASP A 106 -6.06 -8.73 -12.23
CA ASP A 106 -4.70 -8.15 -12.13
C ASP A 106 -3.77 -9.12 -11.40
N GLU A 107 -2.52 -9.25 -11.85
CA GLU A 107 -1.54 -10.15 -11.23
C GLU A 107 -1.19 -9.78 -9.79
N ARG A 108 -1.42 -8.51 -9.40
CA ARG A 108 -1.23 -7.99 -8.05
C ARG A 108 -2.50 -8.02 -7.22
N TRP A 109 -3.63 -8.40 -7.80
CA TRP A 109 -4.89 -8.45 -7.07
C TRP A 109 -4.87 -9.59 -6.04
N LEU A 110 -5.23 -9.24 -4.81
CA LEU A 110 -5.42 -10.13 -3.69
C LEU A 110 -6.88 -10.05 -3.25
N ALA A 111 -7.54 -11.21 -3.14
CA ALA A 111 -8.95 -11.30 -2.74
C ALA A 111 -9.21 -10.61 -1.39
N ASP A 112 -8.23 -10.69 -0.48
CA ASP A 112 -8.27 -10.10 0.86
C ASP A 112 -7.39 -8.86 1.00
N GLY A 113 -6.99 -8.23 -0.11
CA GLY A 113 -6.01 -7.14 -0.10
C GLY A 113 -6.44 -5.89 0.69
N GLU A 114 -7.74 -5.63 0.78
CA GLU A 114 -8.32 -4.52 1.57
C GLU A 114 -8.64 -4.93 3.03
N LYS A 115 -8.52 -6.22 3.37
CA LYS A 115 -8.72 -6.72 4.74
C LYS A 115 -7.46 -6.50 5.58
N MET A 116 -7.62 -6.63 6.90
CA MET A 116 -6.55 -6.45 7.86
C MET A 116 -5.79 -7.77 8.08
N ALA A 117 -4.46 -7.69 8.07
CA ALA A 117 -3.57 -8.71 8.62
C ALA A 117 -3.20 -8.34 10.07
N LEU A 118 -2.86 -9.34 10.88
CA LEU A 118 -2.23 -9.12 12.18
C LEU A 118 -0.72 -9.15 11.99
N VAL A 119 -0.06 -8.08 12.39
CA VAL A 119 1.35 -7.84 12.12
C VAL A 119 2.07 -7.53 13.43
N SER A 120 3.15 -8.25 13.70
CA SER A 120 4.08 -7.94 14.79
C SER A 120 4.59 -6.51 14.67
N ARG A 121 4.65 -5.77 15.79
CA ARG A 121 5.19 -4.41 15.85
C ARG A 121 6.58 -4.34 15.22
N ARG A 122 7.41 -5.36 15.41
CA ARG A 122 8.76 -5.45 14.83
C ARG A 122 8.76 -5.26 13.33
N CYS A 123 7.85 -5.91 12.61
CA CYS A 123 7.76 -5.78 11.15
C CYS A 123 7.41 -4.36 10.66
N LEU A 124 6.95 -3.48 11.54
CA LEU A 124 6.60 -2.09 11.23
C LEU A 124 7.73 -1.10 11.57
N GLU A 125 8.67 -1.51 12.42
CA GLU A 125 9.83 -0.71 12.81
C GLU A 125 10.91 -0.69 11.72
N GLN A 126 11.81 0.29 11.78
CA GLN A 126 12.83 0.46 10.75
C GLN A 126 13.96 -0.57 10.93
N GLY A 127 14.23 -1.36 9.89
CA GLY A 127 15.32 -2.35 9.87
C GLY A 127 14.86 -3.79 10.10
N ASP A 128 13.63 -4.00 10.56
CA ASP A 128 13.01 -5.32 10.68
C ASP A 128 12.07 -5.57 9.48
N ALA A 129 12.04 -6.83 9.04
CA ALA A 129 11.25 -7.31 7.91
C ALA A 129 10.34 -8.46 8.36
N VAL A 130 9.32 -8.76 7.56
CA VAL A 130 8.50 -9.95 7.78
C VAL A 130 9.31 -11.16 7.30
N CYS A 131 9.66 -12.10 8.16
CA CYS A 131 10.39 -13.31 7.74
C CYS A 131 9.60 -14.59 7.99
N TRP A 132 8.48 -14.49 8.71
CA TRP A 132 7.55 -15.59 8.93
C TRP A 132 6.13 -15.09 8.76
N MET A 133 5.32 -15.82 8.01
CA MET A 133 3.88 -15.55 7.93
C MET A 133 3.08 -16.81 7.68
N TYR A 134 1.87 -16.85 8.21
CA TYR A 134 0.94 -17.95 7.97
C TYR A 134 -0.49 -17.44 7.87
N ARG A 135 -1.36 -18.29 7.32
CA ARG A 135 -2.77 -18.00 7.13
C ARG A 135 -3.65 -18.94 7.93
N GLU A 136 -4.48 -18.37 8.78
CA GLU A 136 -5.53 -19.09 9.51
C GLU A 136 -6.92 -18.55 9.16
N ALA A 137 -7.96 -19.10 9.79
CA ALA A 137 -9.31 -18.57 9.66
C ALA A 137 -9.37 -17.19 10.34
N GLY A 138 -9.83 -16.18 9.58
CA GLY A 138 -10.03 -14.85 10.13
C GLY A 138 -11.14 -14.83 11.19
N ASP A 139 -10.97 -14.00 12.22
CA ASP A 139 -11.95 -13.86 13.31
C ASP A 139 -13.28 -13.25 12.87
N ASN A 140 -13.26 -12.47 11.78
CA ASN A 140 -14.43 -11.77 11.22
C ASN A 140 -14.18 -11.38 9.75
N GLU A 141 -15.16 -10.77 9.10
CA GLU A 141 -15.10 -10.40 7.67
C GLU A 141 -13.96 -9.43 7.31
N GLN A 142 -13.48 -8.62 8.26
CA GLN A 142 -12.38 -7.67 8.06
C GLN A 142 -11.01 -8.27 8.39
N ASP A 143 -10.96 -9.44 9.02
CA ASP A 143 -9.72 -10.19 9.23
C ASP A 143 -9.43 -11.05 8.00
N SER A 144 -8.26 -10.83 7.41
CA SER A 144 -7.78 -11.60 6.26
C SER A 144 -7.37 -13.04 6.62
N GLY A 145 -7.11 -13.30 7.90
CA GLY A 145 -6.50 -14.53 8.40
C GLY A 145 -4.98 -14.52 8.37
N TRP A 146 -4.34 -13.49 7.78
CA TRP A 146 -2.88 -13.41 7.71
C TRP A 146 -2.27 -12.95 9.03
N ARG A 147 -1.20 -13.63 9.43
CA ARG A 147 -0.37 -13.34 10.61
C ARG A 147 1.08 -13.19 10.17
N LEU A 148 1.71 -12.06 10.49
CA LEU A 148 3.05 -11.69 9.99
C LEU A 148 3.99 -11.35 11.15
N PHE A 149 5.20 -11.89 11.08
CA PHE A 149 6.21 -11.86 12.14
C PHE A 149 7.62 -11.67 11.57
N ALA A 150 8.53 -11.18 12.41
CA ALA A 150 9.96 -11.11 12.10
C ALA A 150 10.62 -12.49 12.08
N GLY A 151 9.97 -13.50 12.68
CA GLY A 151 10.33 -14.92 12.61
C GLY A 151 11.20 -15.40 13.79
N ASP A 152 11.67 -14.48 14.61
CA ASP A 152 12.52 -14.72 15.78
C ASP A 152 11.88 -14.16 17.08
N GLU A 153 10.57 -13.87 17.08
CA GLU A 153 9.85 -13.46 18.28
C GLU A 153 9.67 -14.61 19.27
N GLU A 154 10.00 -14.34 20.53
CA GLU A 154 9.67 -15.22 21.66
C GLU A 154 8.14 -15.23 21.90
N ASP A 155 7.58 -16.37 22.31
CA ASP A 155 6.13 -16.52 22.58
C ASP A 155 5.59 -15.43 23.53
N SER A 156 6.37 -15.06 24.55
CA SER A 156 5.99 -14.03 25.52
C SER A 156 5.85 -12.63 24.92
N TYR A 157 6.50 -12.36 23.78
CA TYR A 157 6.39 -11.11 23.03
C TYR A 157 5.07 -11.03 22.26
N ILE A 158 4.53 -12.18 21.82
CA ILE A 158 3.32 -12.25 21.00
C ILE A 158 2.09 -12.03 21.88
N ASN A 159 1.68 -10.76 22.01
CA ASN A 159 0.53 -10.35 22.81
C ASN A 159 -0.16 -9.12 22.18
N ALA A 160 -1.33 -8.75 22.72
CA ALA A 160 -2.16 -7.68 22.17
C ALA A 160 -1.47 -6.31 22.10
N ASP A 161 -0.46 -6.05 22.94
CA ASP A 161 0.29 -4.79 22.92
C ASP A 161 1.31 -4.74 21.78
N ASN A 162 1.71 -5.89 21.22
CA ASN A 162 2.73 -6.01 20.17
C ASN A 162 2.16 -6.43 18.81
N ILE A 163 0.85 -6.62 18.68
CA ILE A 163 0.19 -7.01 17.43
C ILE A 163 -0.68 -5.86 16.91
N PHE A 164 -0.43 -5.48 15.66
CA PHE A 164 -1.13 -4.39 14.97
C PHE A 164 -1.99 -4.91 13.84
N ARG A 165 -3.07 -4.20 13.54
CA ARG A 165 -3.90 -4.44 12.35
C ARG A 165 -3.41 -3.55 11.24
N VAL A 166 -2.99 -4.13 10.13
CA VAL A 166 -2.50 -3.40 8.95
C VAL A 166 -3.16 -3.98 7.70
N GLN A 167 -3.52 -3.14 6.72
CA GLN A 167 -4.12 -3.66 5.49
C GLN A 167 -3.11 -4.52 4.72
N VAL A 168 -3.57 -5.62 4.12
CA VAL A 168 -2.71 -6.54 3.36
C VAL A 168 -1.96 -5.78 2.24
N TYR A 169 -2.66 -4.92 1.48
CA TYR A 169 -1.98 -4.12 0.45
C TYR A 169 -0.99 -3.09 1.01
N GLU A 170 -1.15 -2.62 2.25
CA GLU A 170 -0.16 -1.73 2.87
C GLU A 170 1.13 -2.47 3.19
N MET A 171 1.04 -3.75 3.57
CA MET A 171 2.22 -4.60 3.73
C MET A 171 2.91 -4.84 2.38
N VAL A 172 2.16 -5.07 1.31
CA VAL A 172 2.73 -5.19 -0.06
C VAL A 172 3.36 -3.88 -0.54
N ASP A 173 2.75 -2.73 -0.23
CA ASP A 173 3.32 -1.41 -0.54
C ASP A 173 4.68 -1.23 0.18
N ARG A 174 4.87 -1.82 1.38
CA ARG A 174 6.12 -1.78 2.15
C ARG A 174 7.16 -2.78 1.65
N ASP A 175 6.73 -3.96 1.23
CA ASP A 175 7.57 -5.05 0.72
C ASP A 175 6.80 -5.85 -0.34
N ALA A 176 7.11 -5.62 -1.62
CA ALA A 176 6.39 -6.29 -2.70
C ALA A 176 6.65 -7.79 -2.79
N SER A 177 7.71 -8.32 -2.17
CA SER A 177 7.94 -9.76 -2.16
C SER A 177 6.81 -10.51 -1.46
N LEU A 178 6.10 -9.84 -0.53
CA LEU A 178 4.92 -10.36 0.16
C LEU A 178 3.74 -10.66 -0.76
N LEU A 179 3.70 -10.09 -1.97
CA LEU A 179 2.64 -10.36 -2.93
C LEU A 179 2.51 -11.86 -3.26
N VAL A 180 3.64 -12.59 -3.28
CA VAL A 180 3.66 -14.03 -3.56
C VAL A 180 3.01 -14.83 -2.42
N PRO A 181 3.50 -14.76 -1.16
CA PRO A 181 2.91 -15.52 -0.07
C PRO A 181 1.47 -15.11 0.22
N PHE A 182 1.07 -13.84 0.02
CA PHE A 182 -0.33 -13.42 0.20
C PHE A 182 -1.35 -14.09 -0.73
N LYS A 183 -0.90 -14.80 -1.78
CA LYS A 183 -1.76 -15.64 -2.63
C LYS A 183 -2.02 -17.03 -2.05
N GLY A 184 -1.34 -17.39 -0.96
CA GLY A 184 -1.50 -18.68 -0.28
C GLY A 184 -2.92 -18.93 0.22
N GLU A 185 -3.30 -20.20 0.23
CA GLU A 185 -4.60 -20.64 0.72
C GLU A 185 -4.64 -20.66 2.26
N LEU A 186 -5.83 -20.90 2.81
CA LEU A 186 -5.99 -21.10 4.24
C LEU A 186 -5.12 -22.29 4.70
N GLY A 187 -4.29 -22.10 5.72
CA GLY A 187 -3.36 -23.10 6.22
C GLY A 187 -1.94 -23.00 5.65
N SER A 188 -1.69 -22.20 4.61
CA SER A 188 -0.33 -21.99 4.11
C SER A 188 0.53 -21.22 5.12
N ALA A 189 1.81 -21.57 5.18
CA ALA A 189 2.85 -20.86 5.92
C ALA A 189 4.06 -20.61 5.02
N PHE A 190 4.75 -19.49 5.23
CA PHE A 190 5.89 -19.07 4.42
C PHE A 190 6.99 -18.48 5.30
N GLU A 191 8.23 -18.77 4.94
CA GLU A 191 9.42 -18.23 5.59
C GLU A 191 10.43 -17.68 4.60
N ARG A 192 11.32 -16.81 5.08
CA ARG A 192 12.52 -16.37 4.34
C ARG A 192 13.65 -16.02 5.29
N GLN A 193 14.89 -16.11 4.81
CA GLN A 193 16.08 -15.80 5.59
C GLN A 193 16.46 -14.31 5.50
N GLY A 194 15.59 -13.44 6.00
CA GLY A 194 15.76 -11.98 6.00
C GLY A 194 15.14 -11.27 4.78
N GLN A 195 15.24 -9.93 4.75
CA GLN A 195 14.48 -9.07 3.84
C GLN A 195 14.69 -9.39 2.34
N ASP A 196 15.92 -9.69 1.92
CA ASP A 196 16.26 -9.89 0.51
C ASP A 196 16.20 -11.36 0.08
N ALA A 197 15.86 -12.27 0.98
CA ALA A 197 15.77 -13.70 0.68
C ALA A 197 14.44 -14.03 -0.01
N ALA A 198 14.47 -15.10 -0.82
CA ALA A 198 13.27 -15.64 -1.43
C ALA A 198 12.34 -16.26 -0.38
N TRP A 199 11.03 -16.18 -0.63
CA TRP A 199 10.02 -16.87 0.17
C TRP A 199 10.00 -18.36 -0.15
N GLU A 200 9.94 -19.18 0.89
CA GLU A 200 9.78 -20.62 0.85
C GLU A 200 8.45 -20.97 1.52
N GLU A 201 7.61 -21.77 0.87
CA GLU A 201 6.39 -22.30 1.50
C GLU A 201 6.78 -23.46 2.43
N VAL A 202 6.33 -23.38 3.66
CA VAL A 202 6.58 -24.40 4.67
C VAL A 202 5.52 -25.48 4.50
N VAL A 203 5.96 -26.66 4.08
CA VAL A 203 5.10 -27.84 3.96
C VAL A 203 5.31 -28.69 5.21
N GLU A 204 4.29 -28.85 6.04
CA GLU A 204 4.35 -29.85 7.12
C GLU A 204 4.47 -31.24 6.49
N GLU A 205 5.58 -31.94 6.73
CA GLU A 205 5.66 -33.38 6.45
C GLU A 205 4.77 -34.13 7.46
N GLU A 206 3.75 -34.82 6.97
CA GLU A 206 2.86 -35.69 7.76
C GLU A 206 3.59 -36.82 8.50
#